data_AF-A0A1H3J7G0-F1
#
_entry.id   AF-A0A1H3J7G0-F1
#
_cell.length_a   1.000
_cell.length_b   1.000
_cell.length_c   1.000
_cell.angle_alpha   90.00
_cell.angle_beta   90.00
_cell.angle_gamma   90.00
#
_symmetry.space_group_name_H-M   'P 1'
#
loop_
_entity.id
_entity.type
_entity.pdbx_description
1 polymer ?
#
loop_
_entity_poly.entity_id
_entity_poly.type
_entity_poly.pdbx_seq_one_letter_code
_entity_poly.pdbx_strand_id
1 'polypeptide(L)'
;MVGMIYDDEFGFSWEFSDEMEYFHFAAPETLHEGRNKYELIGWLQRQWPLPECEASDIVRLFYVKPGDQCYAMVEELDKIPKPPNDPTNGFVTNQRCIAKYSCGNRPQMQNTTWLTKVVPAFVQPFLDKSGSWNEVMQACASQSKFLPAYVRDKRCEDKMAKYHIQQDLQKSLNENGCGTEADWDEVGTYIHECVAEQNSFIPTLVANGIIVKKRNEIRKMCQASRPKS
;
A
#
# COMPACT_ATOMS: atom_id res chain seq x y z
N MET A 1 -22.50 10.19 -8.49
CA MET A 1 -21.61 8.98 -8.55
C MET A 1 -20.85 8.93 -7.24
N VAL A 2 -20.82 7.82 -6.48
CA VAL A 2 -20.11 7.82 -5.18
C VAL A 2 -18.65 7.40 -5.38
N GLY A 3 -17.76 8.39 -5.45
CA GLY A 3 -16.32 8.18 -5.27
C GLY A 3 -15.98 8.25 -3.79
N MET A 4 -14.95 7.52 -3.36
CA MET A 4 -14.39 7.66 -2.02
C MET A 4 -13.01 8.30 -2.13
N ILE A 5 -12.81 9.44 -1.47
CA ILE A 5 -11.50 10.06 -1.27
C ILE A 5 -11.13 9.82 0.19
N TYR A 6 -9.95 9.22 0.39
CA TYR A 6 -9.35 9.09 1.71
C TYR A 6 -8.23 10.12 1.78
N ASP A 7 -8.39 11.06 2.69
CA ASP A 7 -7.33 11.99 3.08
C ASP A 7 -6.63 11.39 4.32
N ASP A 8 -5.38 11.02 4.13
CA ASP A 8 -4.58 10.27 5.10
C ASP A 8 -4.08 11.17 6.25
N GLU A 9 -4.25 12.51 6.17
CA GLU A 9 -3.86 13.44 7.24
C GLU A 9 -4.96 13.71 8.29
N PHE A 10 -6.25 13.52 7.94
CA PHE A 10 -7.36 13.94 8.81
C PHE A 10 -8.36 12.84 9.21
N GLY A 11 -8.26 11.63 8.66
CA GLY A 11 -9.06 10.49 9.13
C GLY A 11 -10.55 10.55 8.79
N PHE A 12 -10.92 11.29 7.74
CA PHE A 12 -12.29 11.33 7.23
C PHE A 12 -12.44 10.44 5.98
N SER A 13 -13.42 9.54 5.99
CA SER A 13 -13.93 8.92 4.77
C SER A 13 -14.95 9.87 4.15
N TRP A 14 -14.60 10.49 3.02
CA TRP A 14 -15.57 11.32 2.30
C TRP A 14 -16.34 10.44 1.31
N GLU A 15 -17.63 10.27 1.54
CA GLU A 15 -18.59 9.88 0.51
C GLU A 15 -19.03 11.16 -0.22
N PHE A 16 -18.74 11.29 -1.51
CA PHE A 16 -19.17 12.45 -2.27
C PHE A 16 -20.52 12.19 -2.93
N SER A 17 -21.46 13.13 -2.73
CA SER A 17 -22.53 13.40 -3.70
C SER A 17 -22.04 14.49 -4.66
N ASP A 18 -22.70 14.62 -5.82
CA ASP A 18 -22.28 15.51 -6.92
C ASP A 18 -22.34 17.03 -6.57
N GLU A 19 -22.49 17.42 -5.29
CA GLU A 19 -22.76 18.79 -4.83
C GLU A 19 -21.92 19.21 -3.60
N MET A 20 -20.60 19.09 -3.63
CA MET A 20 -19.76 19.88 -2.71
C MET A 20 -19.44 21.23 -3.36
N GLU A 21 -20.02 22.32 -2.84
CA GLU A 21 -20.03 23.68 -3.40
C GLU A 21 -18.67 24.28 -3.84
N TYR A 22 -17.53 23.65 -3.52
CA TYR A 22 -16.19 24.24 -3.68
C TYR A 22 -15.19 23.44 -4.52
N PHE A 23 -15.56 22.26 -5.05
CA PHE A 23 -14.65 21.44 -5.85
C PHE A 23 -15.26 21.13 -7.22
N HIS A 24 -14.57 21.54 -8.29
CA HIS A 24 -14.89 21.13 -9.64
C HIS A 24 -13.92 20.04 -10.11
N PHE A 25 -14.47 18.97 -10.66
CA PHE A 25 -13.70 17.91 -11.29
C PHE A 25 -13.69 18.16 -12.79
N ALA A 26 -12.50 18.30 -13.38
CA ALA A 26 -12.40 18.20 -14.84
C ALA A 26 -12.89 16.80 -15.27
N ALA A 27 -13.69 16.73 -16.34
CA ALA A 27 -14.30 15.47 -16.79
C ALA A 27 -13.22 14.39 -16.94
N PRO A 28 -13.43 13.17 -16.39
CA PRO A 28 -12.46 12.10 -16.54
C PRO A 28 -12.25 11.80 -18.03
N GLU A 29 -11.00 11.81 -18.49
CA GLU A 29 -10.68 11.56 -19.89
C GLU A 29 -11.13 10.14 -20.34
N THR A 30 -11.30 9.19 -19.42
CA THR A 30 -11.92 7.88 -19.69
C THR A 30 -12.42 7.24 -18.40
N LEU A 31 -13.68 6.79 -18.34
CA LEU A 31 -14.15 5.84 -17.30
C LEU A 31 -13.86 4.42 -17.79
N HIS A 32 -12.58 4.02 -17.80
CA HIS A 32 -12.19 2.64 -18.02
C HIS A 32 -11.49 2.11 -16.77
N GLU A 33 -11.68 0.84 -16.48
CA GLU A 33 -11.13 0.18 -15.29
C GLU A 33 -9.61 0.49 -15.18
N GLY A 34 -9.22 1.30 -14.18
CA GLY A 34 -7.82 1.63 -13.88
C GLY A 34 -7.42 3.10 -14.12
N ARG A 35 -6.80 3.71 -13.10
CA ARG A 35 -6.34 5.12 -12.94
C ARG A 35 -7.17 6.16 -13.67
N ASN A 36 -8.19 6.65 -12.97
CA ASN A 36 -8.64 8.00 -13.22
C ASN A 36 -7.86 8.92 -12.28
N LYS A 37 -6.92 9.67 -12.83
CA LYS A 37 -6.35 10.83 -12.15
C LYS A 37 -7.33 11.96 -12.33
N TYR A 38 -7.86 12.47 -11.23
CA TYR A 38 -8.66 13.68 -11.27
C TYR A 38 -7.78 14.80 -10.76
N GLU A 39 -7.65 15.85 -11.58
CA GLU A 39 -7.25 17.14 -11.07
C GLU A 39 -8.47 17.71 -10.34
N LEU A 40 -8.35 17.82 -9.03
CA LEU A 40 -9.26 18.60 -8.20
C LEU A 40 -8.77 20.03 -8.27
N ILE A 41 -9.64 20.93 -8.73
CA ILE A 41 -9.42 22.37 -8.61
C ILE A 41 -10.47 22.89 -7.64
N GLY A 42 -10.03 23.50 -6.55
CA GLY A 42 -10.90 24.04 -5.52
C GLY A 42 -10.31 25.26 -4.82
N TRP A 43 -11.14 25.91 -4.03
CA TRP A 43 -10.74 27.10 -3.26
C TRP A 43 -10.63 26.74 -1.78
N LEU A 44 -9.45 26.92 -1.19
CA LEU A 44 -9.23 26.66 0.24
C LEU A 44 -9.44 27.94 1.04
N GLN A 45 -10.44 27.94 1.93
CA GLN A 45 -10.58 28.99 2.94
C GLN A 45 -9.78 28.60 4.19
N ARG A 46 -8.49 28.92 4.21
CA ARG A 46 -7.71 28.83 5.46
C ARG A 46 -8.12 29.99 6.36
N GLN A 47 -8.35 29.68 7.64
CA GLN A 47 -8.91 30.58 8.66
C GLN A 47 -8.48 32.05 8.49
N TRP A 48 -9.48 32.92 8.60
CA TRP A 48 -9.41 34.38 8.51
C TRP A 48 -8.14 35.01 9.11
N PRO A 49 -7.51 36.03 8.48
CA PRO A 49 -7.88 36.73 7.25
C PRO A 49 -6.85 36.44 6.15
N LEU A 50 -7.04 35.37 5.37
CA LEU A 50 -6.27 35.15 4.14
C LEU A 50 -7.23 35.02 2.95
N PRO A 51 -6.84 35.48 1.75
CA PRO A 51 -7.66 35.38 0.56
C PRO A 51 -7.91 33.92 0.18
N GLU A 52 -9.06 33.66 -0.45
CA GLU A 52 -9.33 32.39 -1.12
C GLU A 52 -8.17 32.11 -2.10
N CYS A 53 -7.45 31.02 -1.89
CA CYS A 53 -6.41 30.58 -2.80
C CYS A 53 -6.91 29.39 -3.61
N GLU A 54 -6.68 29.45 -4.93
CA GLU A 54 -6.83 28.31 -5.81
C GLU A 54 -5.80 27.26 -5.38
N ALA A 55 -6.30 26.07 -5.07
CA ALA A 55 -5.48 24.91 -4.78
C ALA A 55 -5.89 23.83 -5.78
N SER A 56 -4.88 23.21 -6.40
CA SER A 56 -5.07 21.99 -7.15
C SER A 56 -4.42 20.82 -6.43
N ASP A 57 -5.11 19.68 -6.46
CA ASP A 57 -4.57 18.41 -5.97
C ASP A 57 -4.89 17.30 -6.97
N ILE A 58 -4.04 16.28 -7.00
CA ILE A 58 -4.22 15.12 -7.87
C ILE A 58 -4.65 13.95 -7.00
N VAL A 59 -5.94 13.61 -7.06
CA VAL A 59 -6.46 12.41 -6.41
C VAL A 59 -6.50 11.24 -7.40
N ARG A 60 -6.15 10.06 -6.89
CA ARG A 60 -6.30 8.80 -7.62
C ARG A 60 -7.57 8.12 -7.14
N LEU A 61 -8.57 8.00 -8.03
CA LEU A 61 -9.72 7.15 -7.74
C LEU A 61 -9.47 5.74 -8.27
N PHE A 62 -9.74 4.75 -7.42
CA PHE A 62 -9.68 3.35 -7.78
C PHE A 62 -11.10 2.84 -8.04
N TYR A 63 -11.36 2.32 -9.23
CA TYR A 63 -12.58 1.55 -9.45
C TYR A 63 -12.38 0.16 -8.86
N VAL A 64 -13.14 -0.17 -7.82
CA VAL A 64 -13.10 -1.48 -7.17
C VAL A 64 -14.37 -2.24 -7.54
N LYS A 65 -14.19 -3.39 -8.19
CA LYS A 65 -15.30 -4.29 -8.47
C LYS A 65 -15.79 -4.92 -7.16
N PRO A 66 -17.11 -4.97 -6.87
CA PRO A 66 -17.63 -5.71 -5.74
C PRO A 66 -17.19 -7.18 -5.77
N GLY A 67 -16.68 -7.70 -4.64
CA GLY A 67 -16.16 -9.07 -4.53
C GLY A 67 -14.73 -9.26 -5.05
N ASP A 68 -13.98 -8.17 -5.26
CA ASP A 68 -12.57 -8.25 -5.64
C ASP A 68 -11.70 -8.82 -4.52
N GLN A 69 -11.13 -10.01 -4.73
CA GLN A 69 -10.32 -10.69 -3.71
C GLN A 69 -9.05 -9.93 -3.33
N CYS A 70 -8.46 -9.15 -4.25
CA CYS A 70 -7.30 -8.33 -3.94
C CYS A 70 -7.70 -7.20 -3.00
N TYR A 71 -8.76 -6.47 -3.34
CA TYR A 71 -9.20 -5.32 -2.55
C TYR A 71 -9.83 -5.74 -1.20
N ALA A 72 -10.44 -6.93 -1.11
CA ALA A 72 -10.89 -7.48 0.16
C ALA A 72 -9.76 -7.55 1.21
N MET A 73 -8.51 -7.80 0.79
CA MET A 73 -7.37 -7.78 1.72
C MET A 73 -7.03 -6.38 2.21
N VAL A 74 -7.29 -5.35 1.41
CA VAL A 74 -7.17 -3.95 1.83
C VAL A 74 -8.17 -3.68 2.95
N GLU A 75 -9.42 -4.10 2.76
CA GLU A 75 -10.48 -3.95 3.78
C GLU A 75 -10.14 -4.69 5.08
N GLU A 76 -9.51 -5.88 5.01
CA GLU A 76 -9.04 -6.59 6.21
C GLU A 76 -7.85 -5.88 6.89
N LEU A 77 -6.90 -5.36 6.11
CA LEU A 77 -5.78 -4.56 6.64
C LEU A 77 -6.26 -3.27 7.31
N ASP A 78 -7.34 -2.68 6.81
CA ASP A 78 -7.97 -1.46 7.36
C ASP A 78 -8.58 -1.69 8.74
N LYS A 79 -8.99 -2.92 9.05
CA LYS A 79 -9.56 -3.30 10.35
C LYS A 79 -8.51 -3.46 11.45
N ILE A 80 -7.22 -3.53 11.11
CA ILE A 80 -6.15 -3.74 12.09
C ILE A 80 -6.03 -2.50 12.98
N PRO A 81 -6.22 -2.62 14.30
CA PRO A 81 -6.03 -1.51 15.22
C PRO A 81 -4.58 -1.00 15.17
N LYS A 82 -4.40 0.32 15.31
CA LYS A 82 -3.08 0.96 15.39
C LYS A 82 -2.92 1.67 16.75
N PRO A 83 -2.62 0.92 17.83
CA PRO A 83 -2.44 1.53 19.14
C PRO A 83 -1.30 2.56 19.13
N PRO A 84 -1.39 3.66 19.90
CA PRO A 84 -0.30 4.61 20.01
C PRO A 84 1.00 3.93 20.47
N ASN A 85 2.12 4.28 19.83
CA ASN A 85 3.46 3.74 20.12
C ASN A 85 3.65 2.23 19.87
N ASP A 86 2.74 1.57 19.15
CA ASP A 86 2.96 0.20 18.69
C ASP A 86 4.04 0.22 17.57
N PRO A 87 5.18 -0.47 17.77
CA PRO A 87 6.27 -0.47 16.79
C PRO A 87 5.90 -1.15 15.46
N THR A 88 4.77 -1.86 15.39
CA THR A 88 4.26 -2.50 14.16
C THR A 88 3.48 -1.55 13.25
N ASN A 89 3.09 -0.37 13.74
CA ASN A 89 2.21 0.55 13.01
C ASN A 89 2.77 0.99 11.64
N GLY A 90 4.08 1.24 11.54
CA GLY A 90 4.72 1.61 10.27
C GLY A 90 4.60 0.49 9.23
N PHE A 91 4.81 -0.76 9.66
CA PHE A 91 4.63 -1.91 8.77
C PHE A 91 3.19 -2.03 8.29
N VAL A 92 2.20 -1.97 9.19
CA VAL A 92 0.78 -2.08 8.82
C VAL A 92 0.37 -0.97 7.86
N THR A 93 0.82 0.26 8.10
CA THR A 93 0.49 1.41 7.24
C THR A 93 1.09 1.25 5.86
N ASN A 94 2.35 0.81 5.74
CA ASN A 94 2.96 0.49 4.45
C ASN A 94 2.22 -0.64 3.72
N GLN A 95 1.90 -1.75 4.39
CA GLN A 95 1.20 -2.87 3.74
C GLN A 95 -0.18 -2.46 3.24
N ARG A 96 -0.93 -1.68 4.04
CA ARG A 96 -2.21 -1.11 3.65
C ARG A 96 -2.07 -0.26 2.39
N CYS A 97 -1.14 0.70 2.40
CA CYS A 97 -0.91 1.57 1.25
C CYS A 97 -0.54 0.77 0.00
N ILE A 98 0.48 -0.11 0.10
CA ILE A 98 0.95 -0.91 -1.03
C ILE A 98 -0.17 -1.78 -1.59
N ALA A 99 -0.95 -2.45 -0.73
CA ALA A 99 -2.08 -3.27 -1.16
C ALA A 99 -3.18 -2.42 -1.83
N LYS A 100 -3.52 -1.26 -1.26
CA LYS A 100 -4.52 -0.34 -1.82
C LYS A 100 -4.14 0.11 -3.22
N TYR A 101 -2.91 0.61 -3.40
CA TYR A 101 -2.42 1.05 -4.69
C TYR A 101 -2.26 -0.11 -5.68
N SER A 102 -1.72 -1.26 -5.26
CA SER A 102 -1.52 -2.40 -6.15
C SER A 102 -2.84 -3.01 -6.61
N CYS A 103 -3.79 -3.21 -5.70
CA CYS A 103 -5.11 -3.78 -6.02
C CYS A 103 -5.99 -2.81 -6.79
N GLY A 104 -5.99 -1.52 -6.43
CA GLY A 104 -6.75 -0.49 -7.13
C GLY A 104 -6.26 -0.21 -8.56
N ASN A 105 -4.97 -0.45 -8.84
CA ASN A 105 -4.39 -0.27 -10.18
C ASN A 105 -4.22 -1.57 -10.97
N ARG A 106 -4.67 -2.71 -10.45
CA ARG A 106 -4.57 -4.01 -11.11
C ARG A 106 -5.07 -4.03 -12.56
N PRO A 107 -6.15 -3.34 -12.96
CA PRO A 107 -6.58 -3.30 -14.35
C PRO A 107 -5.54 -2.78 -15.35
N GLN A 108 -4.53 -2.05 -14.88
CA GLN A 108 -3.44 -1.50 -15.70
C GLN A 108 -2.20 -2.38 -15.73
N MET A 109 -2.18 -3.43 -14.91
CA MET A 109 -1.11 -4.40 -14.90
C MET A 109 -1.19 -5.27 -16.15
N GLN A 110 -0.05 -5.75 -16.62
CA GLN A 110 -0.01 -6.65 -17.78
C GLN A 110 -0.76 -7.94 -17.49
N ASN A 111 -0.63 -8.47 -16.26
CA ASN A 111 -1.47 -9.54 -15.77
C ASN A 111 -2.49 -9.00 -14.77
N THR A 112 -3.65 -8.59 -15.29
CA THR A 112 -4.78 -8.07 -14.52
C THR A 112 -5.39 -9.07 -13.53
N THR A 113 -4.96 -10.34 -13.54
CA THR A 113 -5.46 -11.37 -12.61
C THR A 113 -4.41 -11.84 -11.60
N TRP A 114 -3.14 -11.48 -11.78
CA TRP A 114 -2.05 -12.00 -10.94
C TRP A 114 -2.22 -11.64 -9.46
N LEU A 115 -2.50 -10.37 -9.18
CA LEU A 115 -2.68 -9.90 -7.81
C LEU A 115 -3.95 -10.41 -7.14
N THR A 116 -4.95 -10.91 -7.88
CA THR A 116 -6.18 -11.45 -7.26
C THR A 116 -5.90 -12.70 -6.43
N LYS A 117 -4.80 -13.41 -6.74
CA LYS A 117 -4.37 -14.60 -6.03
C LYS A 117 -3.17 -14.31 -5.14
N VAL A 118 -2.20 -13.55 -5.65
CA VAL A 118 -0.95 -13.28 -4.93
C VAL A 118 -1.19 -12.44 -3.69
N VAL A 119 -1.98 -11.36 -3.75
CA VAL A 119 -2.18 -10.48 -2.60
C VAL A 119 -2.88 -11.20 -1.45
N PRO A 120 -3.99 -11.94 -1.67
CA PRO A 120 -4.57 -12.75 -0.59
C PRO A 120 -3.60 -13.75 0.02
N ALA A 121 -2.93 -14.56 -0.79
CA ALA A 121 -1.98 -15.55 -0.27
C ALA A 121 -0.76 -14.91 0.44
N PHE A 122 -0.40 -13.69 0.06
CA PHE A 122 0.67 -12.92 0.67
C PHE A 122 0.27 -12.29 2.00
N VAL A 123 -0.92 -11.67 2.07
CA VAL A 123 -1.40 -10.89 3.23
C VAL A 123 -2.00 -11.80 4.31
N GLN A 124 -2.72 -12.85 3.92
CA GLN A 124 -3.46 -13.72 4.84
C GLN A 124 -2.59 -14.27 6.00
N PRO A 125 -1.35 -14.75 5.77
CA PRO A 125 -0.52 -15.23 6.87
C PRO A 125 -0.29 -14.20 7.98
N PHE A 126 -0.17 -12.92 7.62
CA PHE A 126 -0.01 -11.82 8.56
C PHE A 126 -1.31 -11.49 9.31
N LEU A 127 -2.46 -11.57 8.64
CA LEU A 127 -3.77 -11.38 9.27
C LEU A 127 -4.04 -12.49 10.30
N ASP A 128 -3.80 -13.74 9.90
CA ASP A 128 -4.05 -14.92 10.73
C ASP A 128 -2.97 -15.16 11.80
N LYS A 129 -1.90 -14.36 11.78
CA LYS A 129 -0.70 -14.56 12.63
C LYS A 129 -0.12 -15.97 12.51
N SER A 130 -0.21 -16.56 11.32
CA SER A 130 0.28 -17.92 11.05
C SER A 130 1.80 -17.96 10.85
N GLY A 131 2.40 -19.16 10.82
CA GLY A 131 3.85 -19.31 10.78
C GLY A 131 4.53 -18.66 11.99
N SER A 132 5.63 -17.96 11.77
CA SER A 132 6.43 -17.28 12.82
C SER A 132 6.01 -15.82 13.07
N TRP A 133 4.83 -15.39 12.61
CA TRP A 133 4.38 -14.00 12.81
C TRP A 133 4.31 -13.58 14.29
N ASN A 134 3.88 -14.48 15.18
CA ASN A 134 3.88 -14.23 16.63
C ASN A 134 5.29 -13.97 17.18
N GLU A 135 6.29 -14.73 16.73
CA GLU A 135 7.69 -14.57 17.15
C GLU A 135 8.29 -13.26 16.62
N VAL A 136 7.94 -12.90 15.38
CA VAL A 136 8.35 -11.63 14.77
C VAL A 136 7.78 -10.44 15.55
N MET A 137 6.47 -10.47 15.86
CA MET A 137 5.80 -9.42 16.63
C MET A 137 6.30 -9.36 18.08
N GLN A 138 6.52 -10.50 18.73
CA GLN A 138 7.09 -10.53 20.07
C GLN A 138 8.50 -9.93 20.10
N ALA A 139 9.32 -10.23 19.09
CA ALA A 139 10.66 -9.64 18.99
C ALA A 139 10.64 -8.11 18.76
N CYS A 140 9.59 -7.59 18.12
CA CYS A 140 9.36 -6.15 18.03
C CYS A 140 9.03 -5.54 19.41
N ALA A 141 8.18 -6.21 20.19
CA ALA A 141 7.79 -5.77 21.53
C ALA A 141 8.95 -5.89 22.55
N SER A 142 9.84 -6.87 22.36
CA SER A 142 10.97 -7.14 23.27
C SER A 142 12.22 -6.30 22.99
N GLN A 143 12.14 -5.29 22.12
CA GLN A 143 13.28 -4.42 21.84
C GLN A 143 13.72 -3.62 23.07
N SER A 144 15.02 -3.32 23.15
CA SER A 144 15.59 -2.58 24.28
C SER A 144 14.90 -1.24 24.46
N LYS A 145 14.43 -0.97 25.68
CA LYS A 145 13.84 0.33 26.07
C LYS A 145 14.85 1.48 26.05
N PHE A 146 16.15 1.17 26.01
CA PHE A 146 17.22 2.17 25.88
C PHE A 146 17.36 2.71 24.46
N LEU A 147 16.78 2.06 23.45
CA LEU A 147 16.75 2.58 22.09
C LEU A 147 15.68 3.67 21.95
N PRO A 148 15.94 4.76 21.21
CA PRO A 148 14.93 5.74 20.85
C PRO A 148 13.72 5.07 20.18
N ALA A 149 12.50 5.57 20.45
CA ALA A 149 11.26 5.01 19.92
C ALA A 149 11.29 4.86 18.39
N TYR A 150 11.67 5.92 17.67
CA TYR A 150 11.83 5.90 16.21
C TYR A 150 12.75 4.77 15.70
N VAL A 151 13.85 4.49 16.42
CA VAL A 151 14.78 3.42 16.03
C VAL A 151 14.14 2.05 16.24
N ARG A 152 13.40 1.87 17.32
CA ARG A 152 12.66 0.62 17.59
C ARG A 152 11.59 0.37 16.53
N ASP A 153 10.86 1.41 16.16
CA ASP A 153 9.79 1.32 15.18
C ASP A 153 10.34 0.94 13.80
N LYS A 154 11.37 1.64 13.33
CA LYS A 154 11.99 1.33 12.02
C LYS A 154 12.68 -0.03 11.99
N ARG A 155 13.28 -0.45 13.11
CA ARG A 155 13.88 -1.79 13.21
C ARG A 155 12.81 -2.89 13.23
N CYS A 156 11.65 -2.64 13.85
CA CYS A 156 10.51 -3.55 13.78
C CYS A 156 9.96 -3.65 12.36
N GLU A 157 9.72 -2.50 11.73
CA GLU A 157 9.21 -2.38 10.36
C GLU A 157 10.09 -3.16 9.37
N ASP A 158 11.42 -2.97 9.42
CA ASP A 158 12.38 -3.71 8.61
C ASP A 158 12.33 -5.23 8.88
N LYS A 159 12.25 -5.64 10.15
CA LYS A 159 12.18 -7.07 10.51
C LYS A 159 10.89 -7.72 9.97
N MET A 160 9.75 -7.06 10.15
CA MET A 160 8.46 -7.53 9.65
C MET A 160 8.45 -7.59 8.12
N ALA A 161 8.90 -6.54 7.44
CA ALA A 161 8.97 -6.50 5.98
C ALA A 161 9.89 -7.60 5.41
N LYS A 162 11.05 -7.83 6.03
CA LYS A 162 11.96 -8.92 5.62
C LYS A 162 11.32 -10.28 5.75
N TYR A 163 10.69 -10.57 6.90
CA TYR A 163 9.99 -11.83 7.11
C TYR A 163 8.86 -12.02 6.10
N HIS A 164 8.02 -10.99 5.91
CA HIS A 164 6.90 -11.02 4.97
C HIS A 164 7.36 -11.31 3.54
N ILE A 165 8.38 -10.60 3.06
CA ILE A 165 8.94 -10.79 1.72
C ILE A 165 9.58 -12.18 1.58
N GLN A 166 10.34 -12.64 2.58
CA GLN A 166 11.07 -13.91 2.46
C GLN A 166 10.16 -15.13 2.57
N GLN A 167 9.17 -15.09 3.46
CA GLN A 167 8.31 -16.24 3.73
C GLN A 167 7.02 -16.14 2.93
N ASP A 168 6.24 -15.09 3.18
CA ASP A 168 4.87 -15.01 2.66
C ASP A 168 4.86 -14.70 1.16
N LEU A 169 5.70 -13.78 0.68
CA LEU A 169 5.74 -13.47 -0.75
C LEU A 169 6.31 -14.65 -1.53
N GLN A 170 7.38 -15.27 -1.05
CA GLN A 170 7.95 -16.45 -1.71
C GLN A 170 6.92 -17.57 -1.85
N LYS A 171 6.23 -17.91 -0.76
CA LYS A 171 5.17 -18.91 -0.76
C LYS A 171 4.05 -18.53 -1.73
N SER A 172 3.55 -17.29 -1.63
CA SER A 172 2.46 -16.79 -2.48
C SER A 172 2.81 -16.86 -3.97
N LEU A 173 4.02 -16.46 -4.37
CA LEU A 173 4.46 -16.52 -5.77
C LEU A 173 4.61 -17.96 -6.29
N ASN A 174 5.14 -18.85 -5.45
CA ASN A 174 5.31 -20.26 -5.81
C ASN A 174 3.96 -20.91 -6.11
N GLU A 175 2.93 -20.58 -5.32
CA GLU A 175 1.58 -21.12 -5.48
C GLU A 175 0.80 -20.45 -6.63
N ASN A 176 0.96 -19.14 -6.82
CA ASN A 176 0.02 -18.36 -7.63
C ASN A 176 0.60 -17.73 -8.90
N GLY A 177 1.91 -17.82 -9.12
CA GLY A 177 2.57 -17.23 -10.29
C GLY A 177 3.56 -16.13 -9.94
N CYS A 178 4.59 -16.00 -10.78
CA CYS A 178 5.67 -15.03 -10.54
C CYS A 178 5.42 -13.63 -11.11
N GLY A 179 4.30 -13.37 -11.80
CA GLY A 179 4.02 -12.09 -12.48
C GLY A 179 4.97 -11.79 -13.67
N THR A 180 4.68 -10.73 -14.43
CA THR A 180 5.55 -10.23 -15.50
C THR A 180 6.47 -9.10 -15.01
N GLU A 181 7.46 -8.70 -15.81
CA GLU A 181 8.34 -7.59 -15.42
C GLU A 181 7.60 -6.27 -15.22
N ALA A 182 6.72 -5.93 -16.16
CA ALA A 182 5.87 -4.76 -16.06
C ALA A 182 5.02 -4.76 -14.78
N ASP A 183 4.46 -5.92 -14.39
CA ASP A 183 3.69 -6.04 -13.15
C ASP A 183 4.53 -5.70 -11.91
N TRP A 184 5.79 -6.14 -11.86
CA TRP A 184 6.70 -5.87 -10.74
C TRP A 184 7.23 -4.44 -10.70
N ASP A 185 7.38 -3.80 -11.86
CA ASP A 185 7.79 -2.40 -11.96
C ASP A 185 6.68 -1.49 -11.45
N GLU A 186 5.42 -1.79 -11.79
CA GLU A 186 4.24 -1.10 -11.25
C GLU A 186 4.16 -1.24 -9.73
N VAL A 187 4.20 -2.46 -9.20
CA VAL A 187 4.24 -2.70 -7.74
C VAL A 187 5.44 -2.01 -7.09
N GLY A 188 6.57 -1.91 -7.80
CA GLY A 188 7.77 -1.22 -7.33
C GLY A 188 7.56 0.28 -7.15
N THR A 189 6.87 0.90 -8.10
CA THR A 189 6.48 2.30 -8.01
C THR A 189 5.60 2.54 -6.79
N TYR A 190 4.59 1.70 -6.56
CA TYR A 190 3.70 1.86 -5.40
C TYR A 190 4.41 1.66 -4.06
N ILE A 191 5.34 0.69 -3.98
CA ILE A 191 6.19 0.54 -2.79
C ILE A 191 7.00 1.81 -2.54
N HIS A 192 7.60 2.37 -3.57
CA HIS A 192 8.40 3.58 -3.45
C HIS A 192 7.56 4.77 -2.96
N GLU A 193 6.38 4.98 -3.56
CA GLU A 193 5.41 6.02 -3.17
C GLU A 193 4.99 5.86 -1.70
N CYS A 194 4.47 4.69 -1.32
CA CYS A 194 3.98 4.43 0.04
C CYS A 194 5.06 4.53 1.12
N VAL A 195 6.28 4.09 0.83
CA VAL A 195 7.40 4.19 1.78
C VAL A 195 7.88 5.63 1.90
N ALA A 196 7.87 6.40 0.79
CA ALA A 196 8.26 7.81 0.78
C ALA A 196 7.29 8.69 1.56
N GLU A 197 5.99 8.41 1.50
CA GLU A 197 4.97 9.12 2.28
C GLU A 197 5.18 8.98 3.80
N GLN A 198 5.74 7.84 4.24
CA GLN A 198 5.92 7.54 5.67
C GLN A 198 7.33 7.80 6.21
N ASN A 199 8.26 8.26 5.38
CA ASN A 199 9.66 8.42 5.77
C ASN A 199 10.26 9.71 5.19
N SER A 200 11.18 10.33 5.93
CA SER A 200 12.04 11.36 5.35
C SER A 200 12.91 10.77 4.22
N PHE A 201 13.33 11.61 3.26
CA PHE A 201 13.99 11.22 2.00
C PHE A 201 15.15 10.20 2.14
N ILE A 202 15.95 10.27 3.21
CA ILE A 202 17.15 9.44 3.39
C ILE A 202 16.83 8.00 3.87
N PRO A 203 16.02 7.78 4.92
CA PRO A 203 15.52 6.45 5.28
C PRO A 203 14.79 5.71 4.14
N THR A 204 14.05 6.45 3.30
CA THR A 204 13.31 5.92 2.15
C THR A 204 14.22 5.24 1.13
N LEU A 205 15.38 5.83 0.80
CA LEU A 205 16.31 5.26 -0.17
C LEU A 205 16.91 3.92 0.28
N VAL A 206 17.26 3.81 1.56
CA VAL A 206 17.87 2.59 2.13
C VAL A 206 16.83 1.48 2.32
N ALA A 207 15.64 1.82 2.85
CA ALA A 207 14.54 0.88 3.00
C ALA A 207 14.07 0.34 1.65
N ASN A 208 13.91 1.21 0.65
CA ASN A 208 13.56 0.81 -0.71
C ASN A 208 14.64 -0.06 -1.35
N GLY A 209 15.92 0.25 -1.18
CA GLY A 209 17.00 -0.58 -1.72
C GLY A 209 16.96 -2.02 -1.19
N ILE A 210 16.70 -2.20 0.11
CA ILE A 210 16.64 -3.54 0.74
C ILE A 210 15.36 -4.28 0.31
N ILE A 211 14.21 -3.60 0.32
CA ILE A 211 12.92 -4.18 -0.04
C ILE A 211 12.92 -4.59 -1.53
N VAL A 212 13.33 -3.69 -2.43
CA VAL A 212 13.41 -3.95 -3.87
C VAL A 212 14.38 -5.10 -4.16
N LYS A 213 15.56 -5.12 -3.53
CA LYS A 213 16.52 -6.21 -3.69
C LYS A 213 15.93 -7.55 -3.29
N LYS A 214 15.37 -7.67 -2.08
CA LYS A 214 14.80 -8.93 -1.58
C LYS A 214 13.61 -9.40 -2.41
N ARG A 215 12.75 -8.49 -2.80
CA ARG A 215 11.61 -8.76 -3.68
C ARG A 215 12.06 -9.32 -5.02
N ASN A 216 13.07 -8.70 -5.64
CA ASN A 216 13.62 -9.14 -6.92
C ASN A 216 14.35 -10.49 -6.79
N GLU A 217 15.01 -10.76 -5.66
CA GLU A 217 15.58 -12.08 -5.35
C GLU A 217 14.49 -13.16 -5.29
N ILE A 218 13.41 -12.91 -4.54
CA ILE A 218 12.28 -13.84 -4.41
C ILE A 218 11.57 -14.08 -5.76
N ARG A 219 11.40 -13.04 -6.58
CA ARG A 219 10.89 -13.18 -7.95
C ARG A 219 11.78 -14.09 -8.79
N LYS A 220 13.10 -13.88 -8.77
CA LYS A 220 14.07 -14.72 -9.51
C LYS A 220 14.00 -16.17 -9.05
N MET A 221 13.89 -16.41 -7.74
CA MET A 221 13.72 -17.76 -7.20
C MET A 221 12.43 -18.42 -7.72
N CYS A 222 11.30 -17.69 -7.71
CA CYS A 222 10.05 -18.16 -8.28
C CYS A 222 10.23 -18.55 -9.76
N GLN A 223 10.83 -17.67 -10.57
CA GLN A 223 11.05 -17.92 -12.00
C GLN A 223 11.96 -19.13 -12.25
N ALA A 224 13.02 -19.29 -11.45
CA ALA A 224 13.95 -20.42 -11.56
C ALA A 224 13.34 -21.76 -11.15
N SER A 225 12.37 -21.76 -10.23
CA SER A 225 11.71 -22.97 -9.73
C SER A 225 10.65 -23.54 -10.70
N ARG A 226 10.26 -22.78 -11.73
CA ARG A 226 9.26 -23.24 -12.71
C ARG A 226 9.92 -24.01 -13.85
N PRO A 227 9.38 -25.17 -14.24
CA PRO A 227 9.87 -25.88 -15.42
C PRO A 227 9.74 -24.96 -16.66
N LYS A 228 10.81 -24.88 -17.45
CA LYS A 228 10.76 -24.23 -18.76
C LYS A 228 9.78 -25.01 -19.63
N SER A 229 8.60 -24.45 -19.86
CA SER A 229 7.65 -24.94 -20.86
C SER A 229 8.20 -24.72 -22.26
#